data_AF-A0A132EVQ1-F1
#
_entry.id   AF-A0A132EVQ1-F1
#
_cell.length_a   1.000
_cell.length_b   1.000
_cell.length_c   1.000
_cell.angle_alpha   90.00
_cell.angle_beta   90.00
_cell.angle_gamma   90.00
#
_symmetry.space_group_name_H-M   'P 1'
#
loop_
_entity.id
_entity.type
_entity.pdbx_description
1 polymer ?
#
loop_
_entity_poly.entity_id
_entity_poly.type
_entity_poly.pdbx_seq_one_letter_code
_entity_poly.pdbx_strand_id
1 'polypeptide(L)'
;MSEQQIWLRVVSQVVVVGRAAPAERLKDAEVQQALDFAALSSMSPARARMRIGETLASIGTRMVSKKQPEASPKAIALAKNLAFLKTYPDGPKGFIRDVAKQRTSQERWRYVEKHLAYVRNKGARDFLTTGFGLLTDRIALDIRVMGVVSLIVPGFPAKVPPADYEKIERYLIENICLPLDIKPAHLDQLLFRFQKQIIAQLGSGSLLLRLKDLSAEELMIHYRALVAELKCREIFPVED
;
A
#
# COMPACT_ATOMS: atom_id res chain seq x y z
N MET A 1 -1.16 18.28 1.66
CA MET A 1 -1.20 17.51 0.40
C MET A 1 -2.11 18.23 -0.59
N SER A 2 -1.68 18.44 -1.85
CA SER A 2 -2.49 19.08 -2.91
C SER A 2 -3.53 18.12 -3.50
N GLU A 3 -4.54 18.63 -4.22
CA GLU A 3 -5.52 17.78 -4.91
C GLU A 3 -4.85 16.82 -5.90
N GLN A 4 -3.84 17.33 -6.63
CA GLN A 4 -3.05 16.54 -7.55
C GLN A 4 -2.32 15.38 -6.85
N GLN A 5 -1.71 15.63 -5.69
CA GLN A 5 -1.04 14.58 -4.92
C GLN A 5 -2.02 13.50 -4.44
N ILE A 6 -3.23 13.89 -4.00
CA ILE A 6 -4.28 12.94 -3.60
C ILE A 6 -4.73 12.11 -4.79
N TRP A 7 -4.99 12.77 -5.92
CA TRP A 7 -5.38 12.13 -7.16
C TRP A 7 -4.33 11.11 -7.64
N LEU A 8 -3.06 11.47 -7.68
CA LEU A 8 -1.99 10.55 -8.07
C LEU A 8 -1.86 9.35 -7.12
N ARG A 9 -2.17 9.51 -5.83
CA ARG A 9 -2.25 8.38 -4.90
C ARG A 9 -3.43 7.45 -5.22
N VAL A 10 -4.59 7.99 -5.62
CA VAL A 10 -5.73 7.18 -6.11
C VAL A 10 -5.33 6.42 -7.38
N VAL A 11 -4.65 7.09 -8.31
CA VAL A 11 -4.12 6.47 -9.53
C VAL A 11 -3.18 5.31 -9.19
N SER A 12 -2.23 5.55 -8.29
CA SER A 12 -1.27 4.53 -7.84
C SER A 12 -1.96 3.24 -7.36
N GLN A 13 -3.02 3.37 -6.56
CA GLN A 13 -3.76 2.21 -6.05
C GLN A 13 -4.44 1.39 -7.14
N VAL A 14 -4.87 2.01 -8.25
CA VAL A 14 -5.44 1.28 -9.40
C VAL A 14 -4.33 0.68 -10.27
N VAL A 15 -3.21 1.41 -10.44
CA VAL A 15 -2.07 0.97 -11.25
C VAL A 15 -1.37 -0.24 -10.65
N VAL A 16 -1.12 -0.23 -9.34
CA VAL A 16 -0.33 -1.26 -8.62
C VAL A 16 -0.98 -2.65 -8.66
N VAL A 17 -2.30 -2.74 -8.88
CA VAL A 17 -3.03 -4.01 -8.95
C VAL A 17 -2.43 -4.90 -10.06
N GLY A 18 -1.78 -5.98 -9.63
CA GLY A 18 -1.15 -6.98 -10.49
C GLY A 18 0.35 -6.77 -10.78
N ARG A 19 0.89 -5.54 -10.66
CA ARG A 19 2.34 -5.27 -10.77
C ARG A 19 2.67 -3.88 -10.20
N ALA A 20 3.70 -3.79 -9.35
CA ALA A 20 4.12 -2.52 -8.76
C ALA A 20 4.99 -1.65 -9.68
N ALA A 21 5.76 -2.25 -10.59
CA ALA A 21 6.70 -1.51 -11.44
C ALA A 21 6.09 -0.35 -12.25
N PRO A 22 4.87 -0.45 -12.83
CA PRO A 22 4.24 0.69 -13.50
C PRO A 22 3.94 1.87 -12.57
N ALA A 23 3.66 1.62 -11.28
CA ALA A 23 3.38 2.69 -10.32
C ALA A 23 4.62 3.55 -10.03
N GLU A 24 5.83 3.01 -10.15
CA GLU A 24 7.08 3.77 -10.02
C GLU A 24 7.20 4.87 -11.06
N ARG A 25 6.60 4.71 -12.24
CA ARG A 25 6.63 5.70 -13.33
C ARG A 25 5.66 6.86 -13.10
N LEU A 26 4.80 6.80 -12.08
CA LEU A 26 3.92 7.93 -11.73
C LEU A 26 4.71 9.13 -11.17
N LYS A 27 6.00 8.98 -10.87
CA LYS A 27 6.89 10.09 -10.51
C LYS A 27 7.44 10.84 -11.73
N ASP A 28 7.32 10.27 -12.93
CA ASP A 28 7.82 10.89 -14.16
C ASP A 28 6.99 12.14 -14.47
N ALA A 29 7.65 13.28 -14.76
CA ALA A 29 6.98 14.56 -14.95
C ALA A 29 5.92 14.54 -16.06
N GLU A 30 6.24 13.88 -17.18
CA GLU A 30 5.32 13.70 -18.32
C GLU A 30 4.06 12.92 -17.93
N VAL A 31 4.22 11.90 -17.07
CA VAL A 31 3.11 11.08 -16.57
C VAL A 31 2.25 11.88 -15.61
N GLN A 32 2.86 12.67 -14.71
CA GLN A 32 2.12 13.55 -13.81
C GLN A 32 1.35 14.63 -14.55
N GLN A 33 1.95 15.23 -15.57
CA GLN A 33 1.30 16.23 -16.42
C GLN A 33 0.14 15.61 -17.21
N ALA A 34 0.33 14.40 -17.74
CA ALA A 34 -0.73 13.66 -18.44
C ALA A 34 -1.91 13.28 -17.54
N LEU A 35 -1.62 13.08 -16.26
CA LEU A 35 -2.58 12.74 -15.21
C LEU A 35 -2.89 13.92 -14.29
N ASP A 36 -2.73 15.15 -14.76
CA ASP A 36 -3.07 16.33 -13.96
C ASP A 36 -4.57 16.39 -13.68
N PHE A 37 -4.93 16.52 -12.40
CA PHE A 37 -6.31 16.45 -11.92
C PHE A 37 -7.15 17.59 -12.50
N ALA A 38 -6.62 18.82 -12.55
CA ALA A 38 -7.35 19.98 -13.05
C ALA A 38 -7.53 19.90 -14.57
N ALA A 39 -6.48 19.52 -15.30
CA ALA A 39 -6.52 19.32 -16.74
C ALA A 39 -7.51 18.21 -17.12
N LEU A 40 -7.45 17.05 -16.46
CA LEU A 40 -8.40 15.96 -16.71
C LEU A 40 -9.83 16.36 -16.34
N SER A 41 -10.01 17.12 -15.26
CA SER A 41 -11.34 17.58 -14.81
C SER A 41 -11.99 18.58 -15.77
N SER A 42 -11.22 19.33 -16.55
CA SER A 42 -11.74 20.26 -17.57
C SER A 42 -12.07 19.58 -18.90
N MET A 43 -11.64 18.33 -19.10
CA MET A 43 -11.97 17.55 -20.31
C MET A 43 -13.37 16.96 -20.26
N SER A 44 -13.91 16.59 -21.43
CA SER A 44 -15.09 15.74 -21.49
C SER A 44 -14.77 14.34 -20.93
N PRO A 45 -15.77 13.63 -20.35
CA PRO A 45 -15.53 12.31 -19.76
C PRO A 45 -14.85 11.30 -20.71
N ALA A 46 -15.22 11.34 -22.00
CA ALA A 46 -14.62 10.48 -23.02
C ALA A 46 -13.13 10.80 -23.24
N ARG A 47 -12.78 12.09 -23.36
CA ARG A 47 -11.39 12.54 -23.56
C ARG A 47 -10.53 12.27 -22.33
N ALA A 48 -11.03 12.55 -21.13
CA ALA A 48 -10.31 12.25 -19.89
C ALA A 48 -10.00 10.75 -19.77
N ARG A 49 -10.99 9.89 -20.04
CA ARG A 49 -10.80 8.43 -20.02
C ARG A 49 -9.78 7.96 -21.05
N MET A 50 -9.81 8.53 -22.26
CA MET A 50 -8.83 8.24 -23.31
C MET A 50 -7.42 8.61 -22.87
N ARG A 51 -7.23 9.84 -22.40
CA ARG A 51 -5.93 10.34 -21.91
C ARG A 51 -5.38 9.50 -20.75
N ILE A 52 -6.24 9.15 -19.78
CA ILE A 52 -5.87 8.25 -18.69
C ILE A 52 -5.43 6.90 -19.26
N GLY A 53 -6.23 6.30 -20.13
CA GLY A 53 -5.92 5.00 -20.74
C GLY A 53 -4.57 5.01 -21.44
N GLU A 54 -4.33 5.96 -22.34
CA GLU A 54 -3.08 6.09 -23.09
C GLU A 54 -1.88 6.20 -22.16
N THR A 55 -2.02 7.01 -21.10
CA THR A 55 -0.96 7.17 -20.10
C THR A 55 -0.71 5.87 -19.33
N LEU A 56 -1.77 5.15 -18.95
CA LEU A 56 -1.61 3.85 -18.28
C LEU A 56 -0.93 2.82 -19.20
N ALA A 57 -1.24 2.84 -20.49
CA ALA A 57 -0.63 1.96 -21.48
C ALA A 57 0.86 2.29 -21.69
N SER A 58 1.22 3.58 -21.75
CA SER A 58 2.60 4.03 -21.95
C SER A 58 3.53 3.67 -20.78
N ILE A 59 3.00 3.65 -19.55
CA ILE A 59 3.74 3.19 -18.37
C ILE A 59 3.74 1.67 -18.18
N GLY A 60 3.11 0.92 -19.10
CA GLY A 60 3.09 -0.55 -19.07
C GLY A 60 2.17 -1.13 -18.00
N THR A 61 1.07 -0.43 -17.67
CA THR A 61 0.11 -0.91 -16.68
C THR A 61 -0.55 -2.20 -17.16
N ARG A 62 -0.56 -3.22 -16.28
CA ARG A 62 -1.22 -4.51 -16.57
C ARG A 62 -2.72 -4.31 -16.83
N MET A 63 -3.27 -5.13 -17.73
CA MET A 63 -4.68 -5.12 -18.13
C MET A 63 -5.13 -3.84 -18.86
N VAL A 64 -4.17 -3.09 -19.42
CA VAL A 64 -4.44 -1.95 -20.30
C VAL A 64 -3.95 -2.30 -21.70
N SER A 65 -4.86 -2.37 -22.67
CA SER A 65 -4.54 -2.65 -24.07
C SER A 65 -3.87 -1.45 -24.71
N LYS A 66 -2.88 -1.67 -25.58
CA LYS A 66 -2.32 -0.58 -26.41
C LYS A 66 -3.27 -0.14 -27.54
N LYS A 67 -4.18 -1.02 -27.97
CA LYS A 67 -5.09 -0.74 -29.09
C LYS A 67 -6.35 0.02 -28.68
N GLN A 68 -6.86 -0.27 -27.47
CA GLN A 68 -8.08 0.33 -26.91
C GLN A 68 -7.88 0.58 -25.41
N PRO A 69 -6.93 1.47 -25.04
CA PRO A 69 -6.57 1.67 -23.64
C PRO A 69 -7.71 2.23 -22.78
N GLU A 70 -8.58 3.06 -23.36
CA GLU A 70 -9.74 3.70 -22.73
C GLU A 70 -10.85 2.72 -22.34
N ALA A 71 -10.91 1.57 -23.01
CA ALA A 71 -11.84 0.48 -22.71
C ALA A 71 -11.34 -0.41 -21.56
N SER A 72 -10.11 -0.21 -21.07
CA SER A 72 -9.56 -1.03 -20.00
C SER A 72 -10.32 -0.84 -18.66
N PRO A 73 -10.47 -1.90 -17.84
CA PRO A 73 -11.13 -1.78 -16.54
C PRO A 73 -10.50 -0.71 -15.62
N LYS A 74 -9.19 -0.50 -15.73
CA LYS A 74 -8.45 0.50 -14.95
C LYS A 74 -8.72 1.93 -15.43
N ALA A 75 -8.73 2.17 -16.74
CA ALA A 75 -9.09 3.48 -17.29
C ALA A 75 -10.54 3.85 -16.95
N ILE A 76 -11.47 2.88 -17.05
CA ILE A 76 -12.87 3.06 -16.66
C ILE A 76 -12.98 3.39 -15.16
N ALA A 77 -12.28 2.66 -14.29
CA ALA A 77 -12.30 2.90 -12.86
C ALA A 77 -11.75 4.29 -12.50
N LEU A 78 -10.62 4.69 -13.09
CA LEU A 78 -10.04 6.01 -12.84
C LEU A 78 -10.91 7.14 -13.39
N ALA A 79 -11.56 6.97 -14.54
CA ALA A 79 -12.52 7.96 -15.03
C ALA A 79 -13.72 8.11 -14.07
N LYS A 80 -14.21 7.01 -13.49
CA LYS A 80 -15.25 7.05 -12.44
C LYS A 80 -14.76 7.77 -11.18
N ASN A 81 -13.56 7.46 -10.72
CA ASN A 81 -12.97 8.09 -9.54
C ASN A 81 -12.73 9.59 -9.77
N LEU A 82 -12.24 9.99 -10.94
CA LEU A 82 -12.09 11.38 -11.34
C LEU A 82 -13.43 12.12 -11.30
N ALA A 83 -14.47 11.55 -11.93
CA ALA A 83 -15.80 12.14 -11.95
C ALA A 83 -16.36 12.32 -10.53
N PHE A 84 -16.24 11.29 -9.69
CA PHE A 84 -16.64 11.34 -8.28
C PHE A 84 -15.90 12.45 -7.52
N LEU A 85 -14.56 12.44 -7.56
CA LEU A 85 -13.74 13.38 -6.80
C LEU A 85 -13.90 14.83 -7.27
N LYS A 86 -14.09 15.07 -8.58
CA LYS A 86 -14.36 16.41 -9.13
C LYS A 86 -15.66 16.99 -8.57
N THR A 87 -16.68 16.15 -8.36
CA THR A 87 -17.99 16.59 -7.85
C THR A 87 -18.10 16.55 -6.32
N TYR A 88 -17.10 15.98 -5.64
CA TYR A 88 -17.12 15.88 -4.19
C TYR A 88 -16.94 17.29 -3.57
N PRO A 89 -17.67 17.64 -2.49
CA PRO A 89 -17.46 18.91 -1.80
C PRO A 89 -15.98 19.10 -1.42
N ASP A 90 -15.38 20.25 -1.76
CA ASP A 90 -13.92 20.51 -1.62
C ASP A 90 -13.00 19.50 -2.35
N GLY A 91 -13.50 18.84 -3.39
CA GLY A 91 -12.71 17.99 -4.28
C GLY A 91 -12.06 16.78 -3.58
N PRO A 92 -10.90 16.31 -4.07
CA PRO A 92 -10.14 15.23 -3.42
C PRO A 92 -9.78 15.51 -1.96
N LYS A 93 -9.55 16.78 -1.59
CA LYS A 93 -9.23 17.15 -0.21
C LYS A 93 -10.43 16.97 0.71
N GLY A 94 -11.62 17.37 0.28
CA GLY A 94 -12.85 17.17 1.03
C GLY A 94 -13.13 15.69 1.26
N PHE A 95 -12.94 14.86 0.24
CA PHE A 95 -13.07 13.40 0.36
C PHE A 95 -12.15 12.83 1.45
N ILE A 96 -10.86 13.17 1.44
CA ILE A 96 -9.93 12.71 2.47
C ILE A 96 -10.28 13.25 3.86
N ARG A 97 -10.78 14.48 3.94
CA ARG A 97 -11.25 15.07 5.21
C ARG A 97 -12.41 14.27 5.79
N ASP A 98 -13.37 13.87 4.96
CA ASP A 98 -14.53 13.10 5.41
C ASP A 98 -14.18 11.64 5.73
N VAL A 99 -13.18 11.07 5.05
CA VAL A 99 -12.58 9.82 5.47
C VAL A 99 -11.92 9.97 6.86
N ALA A 100 -11.15 11.03 7.10
CA ALA A 100 -10.50 11.25 8.40
C ALA A 100 -11.49 11.42 9.56
N LYS A 101 -12.69 11.96 9.29
CA LYS A 101 -13.79 12.11 10.27
C LYS A 101 -14.43 10.79 10.70
N GLN A 102 -14.22 9.69 9.98
CA GLN A 102 -14.78 8.40 10.40
C GLN A 102 -14.17 7.98 11.75
N ARG A 103 -14.99 7.38 12.60
CA ARG A 103 -14.65 7.12 14.00
C ARG A 103 -13.62 6.00 14.11
N THR A 104 -13.78 4.94 13.33
CA THR A 104 -12.91 3.77 13.38
C THR A 104 -12.11 3.59 12.10
N SER A 105 -10.93 2.99 12.20
CA SER A 105 -10.11 2.59 11.05
C SER A 105 -10.87 1.69 10.06
N GLN A 106 -11.76 0.84 10.57
CA GLN A 106 -12.64 0.02 9.74
C GLN A 106 -13.63 0.84 8.93
N GLU A 107 -14.27 1.84 9.54
CA GLU A 107 -15.15 2.77 8.83
C GLU A 107 -14.37 3.55 7.77
N ARG A 108 -13.13 3.99 8.06
CA ARG A 108 -12.27 4.71 7.11
C ARG A 108 -12.03 3.91 5.84
N TRP A 109 -11.53 2.66 5.95
CA TRP A 109 -11.26 1.87 4.74
C TRP A 109 -12.55 1.48 4.03
N ARG A 110 -13.65 1.18 4.75
CA ARG A 110 -14.94 0.87 4.13
C ARG A 110 -15.49 2.07 3.36
N TYR A 111 -15.27 3.28 3.89
CA TYR A 111 -15.63 4.51 3.20
C TYR A 111 -14.86 4.66 1.88
N VAL A 112 -13.55 4.38 1.89
CA VAL A 112 -12.73 4.38 0.67
C VAL A 112 -13.21 3.32 -0.33
N GLU A 113 -13.39 2.07 0.09
CA GLU A 113 -13.86 0.98 -0.77
C GLU A 113 -15.21 1.25 -1.41
N LYS A 114 -16.11 1.91 -0.68
CA LYS A 114 -17.45 2.25 -1.15
C LYS A 114 -17.42 3.27 -2.29
N HIS A 115 -16.49 4.22 -2.25
CA HIS A 115 -16.49 5.37 -3.16
C HIS A 115 -15.45 5.29 -4.28
N LEU A 116 -14.28 4.68 -4.04
CA LEU A 116 -13.23 4.57 -5.04
C LEU A 116 -13.31 3.23 -5.78
N ALA A 117 -13.69 3.29 -7.05
CA ALA A 117 -13.70 2.14 -7.94
C ALA A 117 -12.31 1.50 -8.06
N TYR A 118 -12.30 0.16 -8.09
CA TYR A 118 -11.09 -0.67 -8.22
C TYR A 118 -10.15 -0.66 -7.00
N VAL A 119 -10.45 0.14 -5.97
CA VAL A 119 -9.75 0.14 -4.68
C VAL A 119 -10.52 -0.76 -3.71
N ARG A 120 -10.07 -2.00 -3.55
CA ARG A 120 -10.65 -2.99 -2.61
C ARG A 120 -9.98 -2.91 -1.23
N ASN A 121 -10.46 -3.68 -0.26
CA ASN A 121 -9.97 -3.70 1.12
C ASN A 121 -8.47 -3.48 1.32
N LYS A 122 -7.65 -4.32 0.67
CA LYS A 122 -6.19 -4.18 0.76
C LYS A 122 -5.68 -2.84 0.22
N GLY A 123 -6.16 -2.41 -0.95
CA GLY A 123 -5.76 -1.14 -1.54
C GLY A 123 -6.28 0.06 -0.75
N ALA A 124 -7.46 -0.05 -0.14
CA ALA A 124 -8.01 0.99 0.73
C ALA A 124 -7.19 1.14 2.03
N ARG A 125 -6.78 0.02 2.64
CA ARG A 125 -5.89 0.03 3.80
C ARG A 125 -4.54 0.66 3.45
N ASP A 126 -3.88 0.17 2.40
CA ASP A 126 -2.59 0.73 1.95
C ASP A 126 -2.71 2.22 1.61
N PHE A 127 -3.75 2.61 0.86
CA PHE A 127 -4.06 4.00 0.56
C PHE A 127 -4.11 4.85 1.83
N LEU A 128 -4.75 4.40 2.90
CA LEU A 128 -4.87 5.19 4.13
C LEU A 128 -3.60 5.17 4.99
N THR A 129 -2.89 4.04 5.02
CA THR A 129 -1.66 3.87 5.79
C THR A 129 -0.49 4.63 5.14
N THR A 130 -0.11 4.29 3.91
CA THR A 130 1.05 4.86 3.22
C THR A 130 0.71 6.18 2.51
N GLY A 131 -0.58 6.40 2.23
CA GLY A 131 -1.08 7.62 1.59
C GLY A 131 -1.13 8.83 2.51
N PHE A 132 -1.72 8.63 3.68
CA PHE A 132 -2.23 9.72 4.50
C PHE A 132 -1.91 9.57 5.99
N GLY A 133 -1.39 8.43 6.44
CA GLY A 133 -1.21 8.15 7.87
C GLY A 133 -2.53 8.13 8.64
N LEU A 134 -3.65 7.86 7.97
CA LEU A 134 -5.00 7.83 8.59
C LEU A 134 -5.37 6.45 9.15
N LEU A 135 -4.52 5.46 8.90
CA LEU A 135 -4.68 4.08 9.35
C LEU A 135 -3.33 3.61 9.91
N THR A 136 -3.07 3.94 11.17
CA THR A 136 -1.79 3.63 11.84
C THR A 136 -1.87 2.42 12.77
N ASP A 137 -3.08 2.05 13.18
CA ASP A 137 -3.43 0.98 14.12
C ASP A 137 -3.67 -0.38 13.45
N ARG A 138 -3.29 -0.53 12.17
CA ARG A 138 -3.61 -1.69 11.33
C ARG A 138 -2.41 -2.12 10.50
N ILE A 139 -2.40 -3.39 10.10
CA ILE A 139 -1.35 -4.00 9.28
C ILE A 139 -1.96 -4.38 7.94
N ALA A 140 -1.31 -4.06 6.83
CA ALA A 140 -1.70 -4.54 5.53
C ALA A 140 -1.08 -5.93 5.35
N LEU A 141 -1.80 -7.00 5.72
CA LEU A 141 -1.37 -8.42 5.59
C LEU A 141 -1.22 -8.88 4.11
N ASP A 142 -0.39 -8.17 3.34
CA ASP A 142 0.03 -8.47 1.98
C ASP A 142 0.91 -9.71 1.95
N ILE A 143 0.92 -10.42 0.82
CA ILE A 143 1.70 -11.65 0.65
C ILE A 143 3.21 -11.46 0.91
N ARG A 144 3.75 -10.26 0.76
CA ARG A 144 5.16 -9.97 1.06
C ARG A 144 5.40 -9.82 2.55
N VAL A 145 4.55 -9.04 3.22
CA VAL A 145 4.56 -8.90 4.67
C VAL A 145 4.36 -10.26 5.31
N MET A 146 3.34 -11.00 4.87
CA MET A 146 3.04 -12.35 5.37
C MET A 146 4.10 -13.38 4.98
N GLY A 147 4.78 -13.21 3.86
CA GLY A 147 5.93 -14.05 3.50
C GLY A 147 7.12 -13.88 4.45
N VAL A 148 7.23 -12.75 5.14
CA VAL A 148 8.18 -12.56 6.25
C VAL A 148 7.58 -13.10 7.55
N VAL A 149 6.35 -12.71 7.88
CA VAL A 149 5.67 -13.12 9.12
C VAL A 149 5.53 -14.63 9.26
N SER A 150 5.24 -15.37 8.18
CA SER A 150 5.09 -16.84 8.25
C SER A 150 6.39 -17.58 8.52
N LEU A 151 7.54 -16.98 8.20
CA LEU A 151 8.86 -17.55 8.55
C LEU A 151 9.19 -17.33 10.02
N ILE A 152 8.48 -16.40 10.63
CA ILE A 152 8.71 -15.87 11.95
C ILE A 152 7.72 -16.56 12.91
N VAL A 153 6.40 -16.43 12.68
CA VAL A 153 5.30 -17.02 13.46
C VAL A 153 4.93 -18.43 12.98
N PRO A 154 5.15 -19.49 13.78
CA PRO A 154 4.73 -20.84 13.43
C PRO A 154 3.23 -20.93 13.16
N GLY A 155 2.84 -21.66 12.12
CA GLY A 155 1.44 -21.90 11.75
C GLY A 155 0.74 -20.76 11.01
N PHE A 156 1.40 -19.61 10.81
CA PHE A 156 0.81 -18.51 10.04
C PHE A 156 0.93 -18.77 8.52
N PRO A 157 -0.14 -18.55 7.74
CA PRO A 157 -0.09 -18.77 6.31
C PRO A 157 0.63 -17.60 5.60
N ALA A 158 1.45 -17.91 4.59
CA ALA A 158 2.06 -16.89 3.73
C ALA A 158 1.03 -16.06 2.95
N LYS A 159 -0.17 -16.63 2.73
CA LYS A 159 -1.33 -15.94 2.16
C LYS A 159 -2.50 -16.07 3.11
N VAL A 160 -2.90 -14.96 3.71
CA VAL A 160 -3.95 -14.92 4.73
C VAL A 160 -5.34 -15.12 4.11
N PRO A 161 -6.10 -16.15 4.53
CA PRO A 161 -7.50 -16.29 4.15
C PRO A 161 -8.33 -15.11 4.68
N PRO A 162 -9.38 -14.66 3.96
CA PRO A 162 -10.23 -13.56 4.43
C PRO A 162 -10.84 -13.80 5.81
N ALA A 163 -11.19 -15.06 6.14
CA ALA A 163 -11.76 -15.44 7.42
C ALA A 163 -10.78 -15.27 8.59
N ASP A 164 -9.48 -15.42 8.34
CA ASP A 164 -8.44 -15.36 9.37
C ASP A 164 -7.78 -13.99 9.50
N TYR A 165 -8.11 -13.05 8.60
CA TYR A 165 -7.43 -11.76 8.50
C TYR A 165 -7.44 -11.01 9.83
N GLU A 166 -8.62 -10.87 10.44
CA GLU A 166 -8.76 -10.12 11.68
C GLU A 166 -8.03 -10.81 12.84
N LYS A 167 -8.09 -12.14 12.90
CA LYS A 167 -7.41 -12.94 13.92
C LYS A 167 -5.89 -12.78 13.83
N ILE A 168 -5.34 -12.89 12.61
CA ILE A 168 -3.89 -12.75 12.37
C ILE A 168 -3.44 -11.31 12.60
N GLU A 169 -4.18 -10.31 12.11
CA GLU A 169 -3.87 -8.90 12.36
C GLU A 169 -3.84 -8.61 13.87
N ARG A 170 -4.87 -9.05 14.59
CA ARG A 170 -4.95 -8.88 16.05
C ARG A 170 -3.77 -9.52 16.77
N TYR A 171 -3.42 -10.75 16.42
CA TYR A 171 -2.25 -11.42 17.00
C TYR A 171 -0.96 -10.63 16.80
N LEU A 172 -0.69 -10.14 15.57
CA LEU A 172 0.51 -9.36 15.28
C LEU A 172 0.52 -8.02 16.02
N ILE A 173 -0.66 -7.41 16.20
CA ILE A 173 -0.77 -6.18 16.99
C ILE A 173 -0.44 -6.48 18.46
N GLU A 174 -1.16 -7.43 19.05
CA GLU A 174 -1.09 -7.72 20.49
C GLU A 174 0.25 -8.32 20.92
N ASN A 175 0.85 -9.18 20.11
CA ASN A 175 2.02 -9.98 20.48
C ASN A 175 3.32 -9.53 19.80
N ILE A 176 3.28 -8.54 18.91
CA ILE A 176 4.48 -8.01 18.25
C ILE A 176 4.51 -6.48 18.32
N CYS A 177 3.47 -5.82 17.82
CA CYS A 177 3.47 -4.36 17.75
C CYS A 177 3.47 -3.70 19.14
N LEU A 178 2.60 -4.17 20.04
CA LEU A 178 2.50 -3.63 21.40
C LEU A 178 3.79 -3.87 22.23
N PRO A 179 4.38 -5.08 22.29
CA PRO A 179 5.64 -5.29 23.02
C PRO A 179 6.81 -4.47 22.49
N LEU A 180 6.83 -4.21 21.18
CA LEU A 180 7.88 -3.43 20.53
C LEU A 180 7.68 -1.92 20.61
N ASP A 181 6.56 -1.46 21.17
CA ASP A 181 6.10 -0.06 21.10
C ASP A 181 6.17 0.52 19.67
N ILE A 182 5.83 -0.30 18.68
CA ILE A 182 5.74 0.13 17.28
C ILE A 182 4.28 0.16 16.84
N LYS A 183 3.95 1.17 16.04
CA LYS A 183 2.64 1.21 15.41
C LYS A 183 2.51 0.06 14.41
N PRO A 184 1.34 -0.59 14.31
CA PRO A 184 1.11 -1.67 13.34
C PRO A 184 1.46 -1.28 11.89
N ALA A 185 1.14 -0.05 11.49
CA ALA A 185 1.53 0.49 10.19
C ALA A 185 3.05 0.63 10.00
N HIS A 186 3.81 0.87 11.07
CA HIS A 186 5.25 0.96 11.02
C HIS A 186 5.86 -0.43 10.84
N LEU A 187 5.36 -1.44 11.59
CA LEU A 187 5.76 -2.83 11.38
C LEU A 187 5.52 -3.25 9.92
N ASP A 188 4.35 -2.94 9.36
CA ASP A 188 4.02 -3.21 7.95
C ASP A 188 5.06 -2.62 6.98
N GLN A 189 5.37 -1.34 7.15
CA GLN A 189 6.34 -0.63 6.31
C GLN A 189 7.76 -1.19 6.44
N LEU A 190 8.18 -1.57 7.64
CA LEU A 190 9.48 -2.20 7.88
C LEU A 190 9.57 -3.55 7.19
N LEU A 191 8.58 -4.43 7.42
CA LEU A 191 8.52 -5.77 6.85
C LEU A 191 8.47 -5.71 5.32
N PHE A 192 7.73 -4.74 4.76
CA PHE A 192 7.66 -4.52 3.33
C PHE A 192 8.99 -4.00 2.75
N ARG A 193 9.55 -2.94 3.36
CA ARG A 193 10.74 -2.25 2.86
C ARG A 193 11.97 -3.16 2.89
N PHE A 194 12.08 -3.97 3.95
CA PHE A 194 13.24 -4.84 4.17
C PHE A 194 12.95 -6.31 3.86
N GLN A 195 11.82 -6.61 3.20
CA GLN A 195 11.34 -7.97 2.98
C GLN A 195 12.42 -8.92 2.43
N LYS A 196 13.08 -8.52 1.33
CA LYS A 196 14.08 -9.35 0.66
C LYS A 196 15.28 -9.60 1.57
N GLN A 197 15.70 -8.57 2.30
CA GLN A 197 16.79 -8.64 3.26
C GLN A 197 16.40 -9.56 4.42
N ILE A 198 15.16 -9.46 4.93
CA ILE A 198 14.66 -10.27 6.06
C ILE A 198 14.62 -11.73 5.68
N ILE A 199 14.01 -12.06 4.54
CA ILE A 199 13.98 -13.42 4.03
C ILE A 199 15.40 -13.97 3.81
N ALA A 200 16.29 -13.14 3.25
CA ALA A 200 17.66 -13.56 2.96
C ALA A 200 18.40 -14.02 4.21
N GLN A 201 18.40 -13.26 5.32
CA GLN A 201 19.13 -13.70 6.52
C GLN A 201 18.34 -14.71 7.39
N LEU A 202 17.01 -14.80 7.29
CA LEU A 202 16.25 -15.90 7.91
C LEU A 202 16.51 -17.26 7.22
N GLY A 203 16.74 -17.27 5.90
CA GLY A 203 16.92 -18.50 5.12
C GLY A 203 18.35 -19.05 5.04
N SER A 204 19.37 -18.31 5.47
CA SER A 204 20.78 -18.65 5.16
C SER A 204 21.67 -18.97 6.37
N GLY A 205 21.20 -18.86 7.61
CA GLY A 205 21.98 -19.22 8.80
C GLY A 205 23.29 -18.44 9.04
N SER A 206 23.68 -17.54 8.13
CA SER A 206 24.90 -16.74 8.20
C SER A 206 24.77 -15.46 7.37
N LEU A 207 25.22 -14.36 7.96
CA LEU A 207 25.25 -12.99 7.45
C LEU A 207 26.01 -12.84 6.13
N LEU A 208 25.38 -12.27 5.10
CA LEU A 208 26.08 -11.68 3.95
C LEU A 208 25.43 -10.37 3.46
N LEU A 209 26.24 -9.30 3.49
CA LEU A 209 26.11 -7.99 2.83
C LEU A 209 27.15 -7.94 1.68
N ARG A 210 26.92 -7.33 0.50
CA ARG A 210 26.84 -5.88 0.20
C ARG A 210 26.09 -5.65 -1.14
N LEU A 211 25.18 -4.68 -1.31
CA LEU A 211 25.28 -3.19 -1.21
C LEU A 211 25.97 -2.56 -2.42
N LYS A 212 25.26 -1.74 -3.20
CA LYS A 212 25.94 -0.67 -3.95
C LYS A 212 25.47 0.76 -3.62
N ASP A 213 24.45 0.95 -2.76
CA ASP A 213 23.95 2.30 -2.39
C ASP A 213 23.65 2.49 -0.88
N LEU A 214 24.39 1.86 0.02
CA LEU A 214 24.13 1.94 1.48
C LEU A 214 25.44 1.76 2.24
N SER A 215 25.63 2.51 3.35
CA SER A 215 26.74 2.26 4.28
C SER A 215 26.42 1.05 5.18
N ALA A 216 27.46 0.36 5.65
CA ALA A 216 27.39 -1.05 6.00
C ALA A 216 27.09 -1.38 7.48
N GLU A 217 27.05 -0.41 8.39
CA GLU A 217 26.69 -0.60 9.81
C GLU A 217 25.19 -0.38 10.09
N GLU A 218 24.55 0.49 9.32
CA GLU A 218 23.19 0.99 9.59
C GLU A 218 22.12 -0.03 9.21
N LEU A 219 22.33 -0.73 8.09
CA LEU A 219 21.53 -1.90 7.71
C LEU A 219 21.69 -3.08 8.68
N MET A 220 22.76 -3.09 9.47
CA MET A 220 23.12 -4.17 10.37
C MET A 220 22.58 -3.99 11.78
N ILE A 221 22.10 -2.80 12.15
CA ILE A 221 21.33 -2.55 13.38
C ILE A 221 19.87 -2.93 13.19
N HIS A 222 19.20 -2.34 12.19
CA HIS A 222 17.76 -2.48 11.93
C HIS A 222 17.27 -3.91 11.78
N TYR A 223 18.22 -4.74 11.39
CA TYR A 223 18.03 -6.10 11.02
C TYR A 223 18.42 -7.06 12.14
N ARG A 224 19.54 -6.81 12.84
CA ARG A 224 19.93 -7.61 14.01
C ARG A 224 18.89 -7.46 15.14
N ALA A 225 18.17 -6.33 15.15
CA ALA A 225 17.02 -6.02 16.00
C ALA A 225 15.76 -6.86 15.70
N LEU A 226 15.34 -6.97 14.42
CA LEU A 226 14.28 -7.92 14.01
C LEU A 226 14.60 -9.37 14.39
N VAL A 227 15.87 -9.61 14.72
CA VAL A 227 16.51 -10.88 14.95
C VAL A 227 16.84 -11.14 16.43
N ALA A 228 16.79 -10.17 17.35
CA ALA A 228 16.56 -10.52 18.75
C ALA A 228 15.08 -10.84 18.97
N GLU A 229 14.22 -10.24 18.16
CA GLU A 229 12.78 -10.06 18.31
C GLU A 229 11.92 -11.31 18.32
N LEU A 230 12.52 -12.33 17.78
CA LEU A 230 11.94 -13.64 17.66
C LEU A 230 12.77 -14.60 18.49
N LYS A 231 13.95 -14.18 18.92
CA LYS A 231 14.76 -14.89 19.90
C LYS A 231 14.15 -14.57 21.22
N CYS A 232 14.10 -15.62 21.99
CA CYS A 232 12.89 -15.79 22.72
C CYS A 232 11.71 -15.84 21.68
N ARG A 233 11.36 -17.04 21.18
CA ARG A 233 10.06 -17.39 20.57
C ARG A 233 9.14 -18.40 21.31
N GLU A 234 9.15 -18.47 22.63
CA GLU A 234 7.87 -18.37 23.38
C GLU A 234 7.06 -17.07 23.16
N ILE A 235 7.51 -16.09 22.39
CA ILE A 235 6.67 -14.94 22.04
C ILE A 235 6.07 -14.17 23.28
N PHE A 236 6.71 -13.85 24.45
CA PHE A 236 7.19 -14.59 25.67
C PHE A 236 6.35 -14.24 26.92
N PRO A 237 6.32 -15.12 27.94
CA PRO A 237 6.49 -14.74 29.35
C PRO A 237 7.79 -15.30 29.99
N VAL A 238 8.54 -14.47 30.73
CA VAL A 238 9.24 -14.85 31.98
C VAL A 238 9.33 -13.58 32.87
N GLU A 239 8.46 -13.49 33.86
CA GLU A 239 8.76 -12.70 35.07
C GLU A 239 9.58 -13.59 36.00
N ASP A 240 10.57 -13.01 36.70
CA ASP A 240 11.29 -13.67 37.79
C ASP A 240 10.34 -14.11 38.92
#